data_AF-A0A812WUV3-F1
#
_entry.id   AF-A0A812WUV3-F1
#
_cell.length_a   1.000
_cell.length_b   1.000
_cell.length_c   1.000
_cell.angle_alpha   90.00
_cell.angle_beta   90.00
_cell.angle_gamma   90.00
#
_symmetry.space_group_name_H-M   'P 1'
#
loop_
_entity.id
_entity.type
_entity.pdbx_description
1 polymer ?
#
loop_
_entity_poly.entity_id
_entity_poly.type
_entity_poly.pdbx_seq_one_letter_code
_entity_poly.pdbx_strand_id
1 'polypeptide(L)'
;MLRIRVVTWVRQTPVDLWQSRRGLVVLDSACFRHIIAPVSQSQAAYADDPLAKVSGKRRGMLFESLARRILDRLHPQSLSADAESMLFCRDGRRQSSQMAEWDFTLGGRRIELKSAMLCFDKTRQVWSVTFYGVKLMQNRCQHSQPFDDLYLLIYTPAEFYLIRHDLQTGVTSSGVSTAAVGHAIRVTGQFGEGAWNTAMKAILDKMLLSGSCELVGKVARTDPTVSALYSELLQKAQQLQDNVYETIPMSNMSNSARANRIQQIALEFDKVQHAGSTFTDASGEPTTHPIIRRGVNNAAVDWIRDGARVEVKSAKVVFDPHCQRWQCVFRHIRDTGALSFHELWLGMYSPVGLDFFHHTAYRSGRSADASRRLLLSARRQDACVEAAVQRMKAKLKAAGAKPLFTLLWSQ
;
A
#
# COMPACT_ATOMS: atom_id res chain seq x y z
N MET A 1 -3.28 30.12 -22.94
CA MET A 1 -3.39 30.50 -21.51
C MET A 1 -4.39 29.57 -20.82
N LEU A 2 -3.90 28.56 -20.10
CA LEU A 2 -4.77 27.64 -19.34
C LEU A 2 -5.29 28.36 -18.08
N ARG A 3 -6.58 28.69 -18.05
CA ARG A 3 -7.26 29.14 -16.83
C ARG A 3 -7.58 27.91 -15.98
N ILE A 4 -6.75 27.67 -14.96
CA ILE A 4 -7.09 26.72 -13.90
C ILE A 4 -8.28 27.31 -13.13
N ARG A 5 -9.48 26.76 -13.35
CA ARG A 5 -10.65 27.05 -12.51
C ARG A 5 -10.39 26.43 -11.13
N VAL A 6 -10.03 27.27 -10.16
CA VAL A 6 -10.15 26.92 -8.75
C VAL A 6 -11.64 26.85 -8.45
N VAL A 7 -12.19 25.65 -8.40
CA VAL A 7 -13.58 25.44 -7.98
C VAL A 7 -13.61 25.58 -6.46
N THR A 8 -13.98 26.76 -5.98
CA THR A 8 -14.25 27.04 -4.57
C THR A 8 -15.53 26.31 -4.16
N TRP A 9 -15.39 25.05 -3.72
CA TRP A 9 -16.44 24.36 -2.98
C TRP A 9 -16.45 24.90 -1.55
N VAL A 10 -17.07 26.06 -1.33
CA VAL A 10 -17.49 26.46 0.02
C VAL A 10 -18.83 25.79 0.28
N ARG A 11 -18.81 24.49 0.59
CA ARG A 11 -19.92 23.90 1.34
C ARG A 11 -19.76 24.40 2.76
N GLN A 12 -20.74 25.18 3.23
CA GLN A 12 -20.90 25.51 4.65
C GLN A 12 -21.08 24.20 5.43
N THR A 13 -19.98 23.58 5.85
CA THR A 13 -20.02 22.67 6.98
C THR A 13 -20.28 23.52 8.22
N PRO A 14 -21.28 23.19 9.05
CA PRO A 14 -21.52 23.93 10.28
C PRO A 14 -20.28 23.83 11.17
N VAL A 15 -19.56 24.95 11.32
CA VAL A 15 -18.40 25.07 12.23
C VAL A 15 -18.83 24.83 13.68
N ASP A 16 -20.13 24.94 13.97
CA ASP A 16 -20.74 24.76 15.29
C ASP A 16 -20.68 23.32 15.85
N LEU A 17 -20.22 22.34 15.07
CA LEU A 17 -20.12 20.93 15.51
C LEU A 17 -18.79 20.57 16.23
N TRP A 18 -17.88 21.53 16.41
CA TRP A 18 -16.55 21.27 16.97
C TRP A 18 -16.58 21.39 18.51
N GLN A 19 -16.91 20.29 19.19
CA GLN A 19 -16.85 20.26 20.66
C GLN A 19 -15.40 20.17 21.13
N SER A 20 -14.84 21.29 21.61
CA SER A 20 -13.53 21.31 22.27
C SER A 20 -13.67 20.94 23.74
N ARG A 21 -13.19 19.74 24.12
CA ARG A 21 -13.01 19.37 25.54
C ARG A 21 -11.53 19.38 25.85
N ARG A 22 -11.07 20.35 26.65
CA ARG A 22 -9.69 20.43 27.15
C ARG A 22 -8.62 20.39 26.02
N GLY A 23 -8.89 21.05 24.88
CA GLY A 23 -7.96 21.13 23.75
C GLY A 23 -7.91 19.92 22.82
N LEU A 24 -8.73 18.86 23.07
CA LEU A 24 -8.96 17.79 22.10
C LEU A 24 -10.27 18.06 21.35
N VAL A 25 -10.20 18.05 20.02
CA VAL A 25 -11.39 18.08 19.16
C VAL A 25 -11.84 16.65 18.86
N VAL A 26 -13.14 16.36 19.03
CA VAL A 26 -13.72 15.08 18.60
C VAL A 26 -14.63 15.35 17.42
N LEU A 27 -14.39 14.64 16.31
CA LEU A 27 -15.11 14.80 15.05
C LEU A 27 -15.76 13.47 14.65
N ASP A 28 -16.90 13.55 13.98
CA ASP A 28 -17.51 12.39 13.32
C ASP A 28 -16.86 12.17 11.93
N SER A 29 -16.68 10.91 11.52
CA SER A 29 -16.09 10.56 10.22
C SER A 29 -16.84 11.14 9.01
N ALA A 30 -18.13 11.44 9.17
CA ALA A 30 -18.93 12.12 8.15
C ALA A 30 -18.35 13.48 7.74
N CYS A 31 -17.64 14.18 8.63
CA CYS A 31 -16.97 15.45 8.33
C CYS A 31 -15.92 15.32 7.22
N PHE A 32 -15.36 14.13 7.02
CA PHE A 32 -14.36 13.85 5.98
C PHE A 32 -14.86 12.80 4.97
N ARG A 33 -16.19 12.67 4.81
CA ARG A 33 -16.78 11.69 3.88
C ARG A 33 -16.24 11.89 2.46
N HIS A 34 -15.97 13.11 2.02
CA HIS A 34 -15.40 13.38 0.69
C HIS A 34 -13.93 12.93 0.53
N ILE A 35 -13.20 12.68 1.62
CA ILE A 35 -11.85 12.07 1.57
C ILE A 35 -11.94 10.55 1.77
N ILE A 36 -12.80 10.09 2.69
CA ILE A 36 -12.93 8.69 3.09
C ILE A 36 -13.70 7.89 2.03
N ALA A 37 -14.82 8.42 1.54
CA ALA A 37 -15.76 7.73 0.68
C ALA A 37 -15.45 7.67 -0.82
N PRO A 38 -14.52 8.44 -1.46
CA PRO A 38 -14.25 8.25 -2.87
C PRO A 38 -13.63 6.88 -3.10
N VAL A 39 -14.49 5.97 -3.50
CA VAL A 39 -14.18 4.67 -4.03
C VAL A 39 -13.58 4.94 -5.41
N SER A 40 -12.28 4.64 -5.58
CA SER A 40 -11.69 4.65 -6.92
C SER A 40 -12.49 3.72 -7.83
N GLN A 41 -12.51 3.96 -9.15
CA GLN A 41 -13.21 3.04 -10.07
C GLN A 41 -12.74 1.58 -9.89
N SER A 42 -11.45 1.38 -9.59
CA SER A 42 -10.92 0.09 -9.16
C SER A 42 -11.68 -0.46 -7.96
N GLN A 43 -11.71 0.28 -6.84
CA GLN A 43 -12.39 -0.18 -5.63
C GLN A 43 -13.89 -0.42 -5.86
N ALA A 44 -14.53 0.33 -6.75
CA ALA A 44 -15.95 0.13 -7.07
C ALA A 44 -16.14 -1.19 -7.82
N ALA A 45 -15.25 -1.49 -8.77
CA ALA A 45 -15.27 -2.75 -9.50
C ALA A 45 -15.02 -3.98 -8.61
N TYR A 46 -14.34 -3.82 -7.46
CA TYR A 46 -14.06 -4.89 -6.51
C TYR A 46 -14.82 -4.75 -5.17
N ALA A 47 -15.89 -3.95 -5.09
CA ALA A 47 -16.53 -3.61 -3.82
C ALA A 47 -16.96 -4.86 -3.01
N ASP A 48 -17.49 -5.86 -3.73
CA ASP A 48 -17.98 -7.12 -3.18
C ASP A 48 -16.93 -8.23 -3.18
N ASP A 49 -15.69 -7.92 -3.56
CA ASP A 49 -14.64 -8.93 -3.65
C ASP A 49 -13.82 -9.01 -2.34
N PRO A 50 -13.86 -10.14 -1.61
CA PRO A 50 -13.06 -10.30 -0.40
C PRO A 50 -11.55 -10.22 -0.68
N LEU A 51 -11.05 -10.63 -1.84
CA LEU A 51 -9.61 -10.63 -2.13
C LEU A 51 -9.02 -9.25 -2.31
N ALA A 52 -9.83 -8.33 -2.82
CA ALA A 52 -9.43 -6.94 -2.94
C ALA A 52 -9.20 -6.29 -1.56
N LYS A 53 -9.89 -6.81 -0.52
CA LYS A 53 -9.76 -6.36 0.87
C LYS A 53 -8.55 -6.98 1.60
N VAL A 54 -8.02 -8.08 1.09
CA VAL A 54 -6.84 -8.75 1.64
C VAL A 54 -5.56 -7.97 1.30
N SER A 55 -4.59 -7.98 2.23
CA SER A 55 -3.26 -7.37 1.99
C SER A 55 -2.57 -7.96 0.75
N GLY A 56 -1.80 -7.12 0.04
CA GLY A 56 -1.10 -7.54 -1.18
C GLY A 56 -0.19 -8.77 -0.99
N LYS A 57 0.47 -8.91 0.17
CA LYS A 57 1.31 -10.06 0.49
C LYS A 57 0.52 -11.37 0.55
N ARG A 58 -0.57 -11.39 1.32
CA ARG A 58 -1.42 -12.59 1.45
C ARG A 58 -2.11 -12.93 0.13
N ARG A 59 -2.55 -11.90 -0.60
CA ARG A 59 -3.09 -12.06 -1.94
C ARG A 59 -2.07 -12.68 -2.90
N GLY A 60 -0.81 -12.24 -2.85
CA GLY A 60 0.29 -12.84 -3.61
C GLY A 60 0.48 -14.34 -3.34
N MET A 61 0.43 -14.76 -2.06
CA MET A 61 0.51 -16.19 -1.69
C MET A 61 -0.65 -17.02 -2.28
N LEU A 62 -1.87 -16.48 -2.28
CA LEU A 62 -3.01 -17.15 -2.92
C LEU A 62 -2.82 -17.25 -4.42
N PHE A 63 -2.36 -16.17 -5.06
CA PHE A 63 -2.10 -16.16 -6.49
C PHE A 63 -1.01 -17.14 -6.90
N GLU A 64 0.02 -17.30 -6.08
CA GLU A 64 1.00 -18.36 -6.27
C GLU A 64 0.40 -19.75 -6.16
N SER A 65 -0.41 -20.01 -5.12
CA SER A 65 -1.09 -21.29 -4.97
C SER A 65 -2.05 -21.60 -6.12
N LEU A 66 -2.76 -20.58 -6.62
CA LEU A 66 -3.67 -20.71 -7.77
C LEU A 66 -2.89 -20.99 -9.05
N ALA A 67 -1.80 -20.26 -9.31
CA ALA A 67 -0.96 -20.45 -10.49
C ALA A 67 -0.36 -21.87 -10.52
N ARG A 68 0.18 -22.35 -9.39
CA ARG A 68 0.69 -23.72 -9.26
C ARG A 68 -0.37 -24.75 -9.58
N ARG A 69 -1.58 -24.64 -9.02
CA ARG A 69 -2.69 -25.55 -9.33
C ARG A 69 -3.08 -25.56 -10.81
N ILE A 70 -3.02 -24.41 -11.48
CA ILE A 70 -3.26 -24.35 -12.93
C ILE A 70 -2.14 -25.09 -13.67
N LEU A 71 -0.88 -24.83 -13.32
CA LEU A 71 0.28 -25.43 -13.97
C LEU A 71 0.40 -26.94 -13.71
N ASP A 72 0.13 -27.41 -12.49
CA ASP A 72 0.15 -28.83 -12.13
C ASP A 72 -0.89 -29.63 -12.93
N ARG A 73 -2.05 -29.02 -13.24
CA ARG A 73 -3.06 -29.63 -14.11
C ARG A 73 -2.59 -29.75 -15.57
N LEU A 74 -1.83 -28.77 -16.05
CA LEU A 74 -1.28 -28.75 -17.41
C LEU A 74 -0.04 -29.64 -17.55
N HIS A 75 0.71 -29.82 -16.47
CA HIS A 75 1.95 -30.57 -16.43
C HIS A 75 1.94 -31.62 -15.31
N PRO A 76 1.02 -32.60 -15.32
CA PRO A 76 0.81 -33.52 -14.20
C PRO A 76 2.02 -34.43 -13.90
N GLN A 77 2.93 -34.57 -14.86
CA GLN A 77 4.17 -35.35 -14.70
C GLN A 77 5.36 -34.49 -14.24
N SER A 78 5.20 -33.17 -14.19
CA SER A 78 6.24 -32.27 -13.70
C SER A 78 6.13 -32.13 -12.20
N LEU A 79 7.24 -32.34 -11.49
CA LEU A 79 7.31 -32.07 -10.06
C LEU A 79 7.41 -30.56 -9.85
N SER A 80 6.50 -30.01 -9.04
CA SER A 80 6.63 -28.65 -8.49
C SER A 80 7.37 -28.71 -7.17
N ALA A 81 8.35 -27.83 -6.98
CA ALA A 81 9.05 -27.66 -5.72
C ALA A 81 9.24 -26.18 -5.39
N ASP A 82 9.27 -25.86 -4.10
CA ASP A 82 9.54 -24.49 -3.65
C ASP A 82 10.95 -24.05 -4.05
N ALA A 83 11.13 -22.75 -4.31
CA ALA A 83 12.44 -22.22 -4.60
C ALA A 83 13.38 -22.39 -3.39
N GLU A 84 14.53 -23.02 -3.63
CA GLU A 84 15.56 -23.11 -2.63
C GLU A 84 16.39 -21.83 -2.62
N SER A 85 16.36 -21.11 -1.50
CA SER A 85 17.32 -20.01 -1.30
C SER A 85 18.71 -20.61 -1.14
N MET A 86 19.54 -20.45 -2.16
CA MET A 86 20.95 -20.88 -2.16
C MET A 86 21.87 -19.90 -1.43
N LEU A 87 21.35 -18.75 -1.00
CA LEU A 87 22.11 -17.71 -0.35
C LEU A 87 22.01 -17.84 1.17
N PHE A 88 23.17 -17.94 1.82
CA PHE A 88 23.29 -17.69 3.24
C PHE A 88 23.44 -16.18 3.47
N CYS A 89 22.78 -15.64 4.49
CA CYS A 89 23.12 -14.35 5.04
C CYS A 89 24.62 -14.33 5.42
N ARG A 90 25.22 -13.13 5.52
CA ARG A 90 26.63 -12.99 5.94
C ARG A 90 26.93 -13.62 7.32
N ASP A 91 25.89 -13.86 8.13
CA ASP A 91 25.96 -14.52 9.43
C ASP A 91 25.79 -16.05 9.37
N GLY A 92 25.77 -16.65 8.17
CA GLY A 92 25.60 -18.09 7.97
C GLY A 92 24.16 -18.60 8.12
N ARG A 93 23.18 -17.73 8.40
CA ARG A 93 21.77 -18.15 8.45
C ARG A 93 21.22 -18.28 7.04
N ARG A 94 20.43 -19.34 6.80
CA ARG A 94 19.71 -19.51 5.53
C ARG A 94 18.77 -18.31 5.32
N GLN A 95 18.85 -17.67 4.15
CA GLN A 95 17.91 -16.60 3.83
C GLN A 95 16.48 -17.16 3.74
N SER A 96 15.49 -16.33 4.09
CA SER A 96 14.08 -16.74 3.95
C SER A 96 13.77 -17.06 2.49
N SER A 97 12.83 -17.98 2.23
CA SER A 97 12.34 -18.28 0.88
C SER A 97 11.85 -17.03 0.11
N GLN A 98 11.41 -15.98 0.82
CA GLN A 98 11.06 -14.68 0.22
C GLN A 98 12.25 -13.92 -0.40
N MET A 99 13.47 -14.39 -0.19
CA MET A 99 14.70 -13.87 -0.81
C MET A 99 15.22 -14.77 -1.95
N ALA A 100 14.53 -15.87 -2.24
CA ALA A 100 14.83 -16.66 -3.44
C ALA A 100 14.71 -15.79 -4.69
N GLU A 101 15.50 -16.10 -5.71
CA GLU A 101 15.54 -15.28 -6.92
C GLU A 101 14.40 -15.60 -7.90
N TRP A 102 13.67 -16.69 -7.64
CA TRP A 102 12.45 -17.14 -8.30
C TRP A 102 11.49 -17.71 -7.24
N ASP A 103 10.23 -17.94 -7.59
CA ASP A 103 9.20 -18.37 -6.63
C ASP A 103 9.15 -19.89 -6.46
N PHE A 104 9.25 -20.66 -7.56
CA PHE A 104 9.23 -22.12 -7.53
C PHE A 104 9.85 -22.78 -8.75
N THR A 105 10.02 -24.09 -8.72
CA THR A 105 10.42 -24.87 -9.90
C THR A 105 9.26 -25.75 -10.39
N LEU A 106 9.23 -25.99 -11.71
CA LEU A 106 8.29 -26.91 -12.35
C LEU A 106 9.02 -27.72 -13.42
N GLY A 107 9.14 -29.03 -13.22
CA GLY A 107 9.86 -29.89 -14.16
C GLY A 107 11.34 -29.49 -14.34
N GLY A 108 11.96 -29.01 -13.26
CA GLY A 108 13.35 -28.53 -13.26
C GLY A 108 13.55 -27.10 -13.78
N ARG A 109 12.51 -26.44 -14.31
CA ARG A 109 12.57 -25.04 -14.76
C ARG A 109 12.27 -24.10 -13.60
N ARG A 110 13.03 -23.01 -13.49
CA ARG A 110 12.85 -21.95 -12.49
C ARG A 110 11.75 -20.99 -12.93
N ILE A 111 10.75 -20.80 -12.08
CA ILE A 111 9.55 -20.03 -12.38
C ILE A 111 9.50 -18.78 -11.50
N GLU A 112 9.46 -17.62 -12.13
CA GLU A 112 9.07 -16.37 -11.50
C GLU A 112 7.59 -16.11 -11.75
N LEU A 113 6.84 -15.81 -10.71
CA LEU A 113 5.43 -15.46 -10.79
C LEU A 113 5.21 -14.05 -10.25
N LYS A 114 4.68 -13.17 -11.10
CA LYS A 114 4.14 -11.89 -10.65
C LYS A 114 2.65 -11.87 -10.76
N SER A 115 2.03 -11.14 -9.86
CA SER A 115 0.59 -10.92 -9.88
C SER A 115 0.27 -9.43 -9.82
N ALA A 116 -0.79 -9.05 -10.52
CA ALA A 116 -1.29 -7.69 -10.53
C ALA A 116 -2.81 -7.68 -10.55
N MET A 117 -3.39 -6.71 -9.84
CA MET A 117 -4.83 -6.41 -9.89
C MET A 117 -5.07 -5.38 -10.99
N LEU A 118 -6.10 -5.58 -11.81
CA LEU A 118 -6.54 -4.60 -12.80
C LEU A 118 -7.00 -3.34 -12.07
N CYS A 119 -6.37 -2.19 -12.34
CA CYS A 119 -6.62 -0.94 -11.64
C CYS A 119 -6.86 0.21 -12.62
N PHE A 120 -7.85 1.05 -12.33
CA PHE A 120 -8.10 2.30 -13.04
C PHE A 120 -7.13 3.40 -12.59
N ASP A 121 -6.32 3.89 -13.51
CA ASP A 121 -5.47 5.06 -13.36
C ASP A 121 -6.32 6.32 -13.62
N LYS A 122 -6.76 6.99 -12.54
CA LYS A 122 -7.61 8.19 -12.63
C LYS A 122 -6.90 9.34 -13.36
N THR A 123 -5.58 9.46 -13.27
CA THR A 123 -4.86 10.56 -13.93
C THR A 123 -4.85 10.37 -15.44
N ARG A 124 -4.66 9.13 -15.88
CA ARG A 124 -4.61 8.77 -17.30
C ARG A 124 -5.96 8.30 -17.86
N GLN A 125 -7.00 8.24 -17.03
CA GLN A 125 -8.33 7.74 -17.39
C GLN A 125 -8.27 6.39 -18.14
N VAL A 126 -7.51 5.43 -17.60
CA VAL A 126 -7.29 4.13 -18.26
C VAL A 126 -7.16 3.01 -17.24
N TRP A 127 -7.71 1.84 -17.54
CA TRP A 127 -7.41 0.62 -16.77
C TRP A 127 -6.03 0.08 -17.12
N SER A 128 -5.29 -0.39 -16.12
CA SER A 128 -3.96 -0.95 -16.33
C SER A 128 -3.64 -2.08 -15.36
N VAL A 129 -2.75 -2.96 -15.79
CA VAL A 129 -2.08 -3.94 -14.94
C VAL A 129 -0.61 -3.55 -14.89
N THR A 130 -0.02 -3.55 -13.69
CA THR A 130 1.40 -3.26 -13.51
C THR A 130 2.02 -4.29 -12.58
N PHE A 131 2.99 -5.01 -13.11
CA PHE A 131 3.81 -5.96 -12.37
C PHE A 131 5.14 -5.28 -12.07
N TYR A 132 5.57 -5.33 -10.81
CA TYR A 132 6.79 -4.66 -10.36
C TYR A 132 7.85 -5.69 -9.96
N GLY A 133 9.11 -5.28 -10.03
CA GLY A 133 10.23 -6.06 -9.49
C GLY A 133 10.61 -7.27 -10.32
N VAL A 134 10.48 -7.19 -11.65
CA VAL A 134 10.84 -8.28 -12.56
C VAL A 134 12.32 -8.18 -12.92
N LYS A 135 13.12 -9.17 -12.52
CA LYS A 135 14.56 -9.22 -12.80
C LYS A 135 14.84 -9.79 -14.20
N LEU A 136 14.74 -8.96 -15.22
CA LEU A 136 15.04 -9.32 -16.61
C LEU A 136 16.53 -9.14 -16.95
N MET A 137 17.06 -9.98 -17.83
CA MET A 137 18.38 -9.76 -18.44
C MET A 137 18.31 -8.64 -19.48
N GLN A 138 18.71 -7.42 -19.10
CA GLN A 138 18.98 -6.35 -20.06
C GLN A 138 20.23 -5.56 -19.67
N ASN A 139 20.99 -5.13 -20.68
CA ASN A 139 22.07 -4.14 -20.61
C ASN A 139 23.35 -4.53 -19.86
N ARG A 140 23.94 -5.69 -20.17
CA ARG A 140 25.34 -6.06 -19.82
C ARG A 140 25.68 -6.07 -18.33
N CYS A 141 24.73 -5.82 -17.43
CA CYS A 141 24.91 -6.08 -16.00
C CYS A 141 25.03 -7.60 -15.83
N GLN A 142 26.12 -8.06 -15.20
CA GLN A 142 26.50 -9.47 -15.03
C GLN A 142 25.48 -10.35 -14.26
N HIS A 143 24.33 -9.81 -13.85
CA HIS A 143 23.31 -10.58 -13.17
C HIS A 143 22.42 -11.27 -14.19
N SER A 144 22.57 -12.59 -14.29
CA SER A 144 21.73 -13.47 -15.08
C SER A 144 20.28 -13.38 -14.63
N GLN A 145 19.37 -13.58 -15.58
CA GLN A 145 17.96 -13.74 -15.30
C GLN A 145 17.81 -14.95 -14.37
N PRO A 146 17.22 -14.79 -13.18
CA PRO A 146 17.23 -15.87 -12.19
C PRO A 146 16.18 -16.94 -12.45
N PHE A 147 15.32 -16.76 -13.46
CA PHE A 147 14.24 -17.66 -13.82
C PHE A 147 14.32 -18.04 -15.30
N ASP A 148 13.74 -19.19 -15.64
CA ASP A 148 13.64 -19.69 -17.01
C ASP A 148 12.32 -19.29 -17.64
N ASP A 149 11.25 -19.19 -16.84
CA ASP A 149 9.94 -18.69 -17.27
C ASP A 149 9.40 -17.62 -16.32
N LEU A 150 8.70 -16.65 -16.91
CA LEU A 150 7.93 -15.63 -16.19
C LEU A 150 6.45 -15.85 -16.42
N TYR A 151 5.70 -16.04 -15.34
CA TYR A 151 4.24 -16.07 -15.38
C TYR A 151 3.67 -14.80 -14.76
N LEU A 152 2.63 -14.27 -15.37
CA LEU A 152 1.90 -13.10 -14.95
C LEU A 152 0.45 -13.49 -14.65
N LEU A 153 0.05 -13.38 -13.39
CA LEU A 153 -1.33 -13.60 -12.97
C LEU A 153 -2.06 -12.26 -12.87
N ILE A 154 -3.02 -12.05 -13.77
CA ILE A 154 -3.90 -10.87 -13.76
C ILE A 154 -5.17 -11.22 -13.00
N TYR A 155 -5.44 -10.45 -11.96
CA TYR A 155 -6.67 -10.50 -11.19
C TYR A 155 -7.63 -9.39 -11.65
N THR A 156 -8.84 -9.79 -12.03
CA THR A 156 -9.94 -8.91 -12.45
C THR A 156 -11.16 -9.11 -11.54
N PRO A 157 -12.19 -8.25 -11.60
CA PRO A 157 -13.41 -8.42 -10.80
C PRO A 157 -14.13 -9.76 -10.97
N ALA A 158 -13.99 -10.40 -12.14
CA ALA A 158 -14.71 -11.64 -12.45
C ALA A 158 -13.81 -12.87 -12.54
N GLU A 159 -12.53 -12.71 -12.93
CA GLU A 159 -11.69 -13.80 -13.43
C GLU A 159 -10.21 -13.59 -13.12
N PHE A 160 -9.46 -14.69 -13.17
CA PHE A 160 -8.01 -14.75 -13.12
C PHE A 160 -7.46 -15.22 -14.46
N TYR A 161 -6.42 -14.54 -14.95
CA TYR A 161 -5.71 -14.91 -16.17
C TYR A 161 -4.26 -15.21 -15.83
N LEU A 162 -3.81 -16.43 -16.12
CA LEU A 162 -2.41 -16.82 -16.01
C LEU A 162 -1.78 -16.77 -17.40
N ILE A 163 -0.78 -15.91 -17.57
CA ILE A 163 -0.14 -15.66 -18.85
C ILE A 163 1.35 -15.97 -18.72
N ARG A 164 1.90 -16.81 -19.61
CA ARG A 164 3.35 -16.96 -19.76
C ARG A 164 3.85 -15.79 -20.60
N HIS A 165 4.77 -15.01 -20.04
CA HIS A 165 5.24 -13.76 -20.62
C HIS A 165 6.47 -13.97 -21.52
N ASP A 166 6.56 -13.16 -22.58
CA ASP A 166 7.63 -13.23 -23.59
C ASP A 166 8.89 -12.43 -23.22
N LEU A 167 8.94 -11.86 -22.01
CA LEU A 167 10.03 -11.04 -21.47
C LEU A 167 10.25 -9.70 -22.20
N GLN A 168 9.36 -9.33 -23.13
CA GLN A 168 9.49 -8.12 -23.94
C GLN A 168 8.25 -7.22 -23.85
N THR A 169 7.06 -7.81 -23.98
CA THR A 169 5.80 -7.09 -24.12
C THR A 169 5.47 -6.28 -22.87
N GLY A 170 5.31 -4.97 -23.02
CA GLY A 170 4.93 -4.07 -21.92
C GLY A 170 6.05 -3.82 -20.90
N VAL A 171 7.28 -4.29 -21.12
CA VAL A 171 8.43 -3.96 -20.26
C VAL A 171 8.72 -2.46 -20.34
N THR A 172 8.68 -1.78 -19.21
CA THR A 172 8.95 -0.34 -19.13
C THR A 172 10.45 -0.05 -19.07
N SER A 173 10.89 1.00 -19.78
CA SER A 173 12.29 1.44 -19.77
C SER A 173 12.72 2.12 -18.46
N SER A 174 11.76 2.62 -17.66
CA SER A 174 12.05 3.36 -16.43
C SER A 174 12.65 2.50 -15.31
N GLY A 175 12.59 1.17 -15.39
CA GLY A 175 13.18 0.24 -14.41
C GLY A 175 14.67 -0.05 -14.61
N VAL A 176 15.23 0.33 -15.76
CA VAL A 176 16.62 0.01 -16.15
C VAL A 176 17.65 0.65 -15.22
N SER A 177 17.35 1.82 -14.65
CA SER A 177 18.34 2.62 -13.90
C SER A 177 18.72 2.05 -12.52
N THR A 178 18.03 1.03 -12.01
CA THR A 178 18.30 0.47 -10.68
C THR A 178 18.13 -1.06 -10.69
N ALA A 179 19.20 -1.78 -11.01
CA ALA A 179 19.23 -3.26 -11.03
C ALA A 179 18.64 -3.90 -9.75
N ALA A 180 18.79 -3.24 -8.60
CA ALA A 180 18.27 -3.71 -7.31
C ALA A 180 16.73 -3.74 -7.21
N VAL A 181 16.03 -2.89 -7.98
CA VAL A 181 14.55 -2.79 -7.91
C VAL A 181 13.89 -3.71 -8.93
N GLY A 182 14.55 -3.98 -10.06
CA GLY A 182 13.98 -4.73 -11.19
C GLY A 182 13.11 -3.88 -12.11
N HIS A 183 12.63 -4.49 -13.19
CA HIS A 183 11.77 -3.85 -14.19
C HIS A 183 10.32 -3.84 -13.74
N ALA A 184 9.54 -2.94 -14.34
CA ALA A 184 8.09 -3.02 -14.30
C ALA A 184 7.55 -3.44 -15.68
N ILE A 185 6.55 -4.32 -15.69
CA ILE A 185 5.76 -4.67 -16.87
C ILE A 185 4.42 -3.97 -16.71
N ARG A 186 4.07 -3.08 -17.65
CA ARG A 186 2.82 -2.31 -17.61
C ARG A 186 2.08 -2.45 -18.93
N VAL A 187 0.84 -2.91 -18.85
CA VAL A 187 -0.08 -2.97 -19.99
C VAL A 187 -1.35 -2.20 -19.64
N THR A 188 -1.80 -1.34 -20.56
CA THR A 188 -2.97 -0.48 -20.37
C THR A 188 -4.08 -0.87 -21.34
N GLY A 189 -5.33 -0.64 -20.95
CA GLY A 189 -6.47 -0.68 -21.85
C GLY A 189 -6.50 0.52 -22.80
N GLN A 190 -7.66 0.77 -23.40
CA GLN A 190 -7.91 1.95 -24.21
C GLN A 190 -8.12 3.19 -23.33
N PHE A 191 -7.64 4.35 -23.79
CA PHE A 191 -7.81 5.62 -23.08
C PHE A 191 -9.29 6.01 -23.03
N GLY A 192 -9.75 6.47 -21.86
CA GLY A 192 -11.14 6.87 -21.63
C GLY A 192 -12.12 5.71 -21.42
N GLU A 193 -11.66 4.45 -21.53
CA GLU A 193 -12.50 3.28 -21.29
C GLU A 193 -12.82 3.14 -19.78
N GLY A 194 -14.08 3.31 -19.43
CA GLY A 194 -14.56 3.18 -18.05
C GLY A 194 -14.89 1.73 -17.67
N ALA A 195 -15.24 0.88 -18.63
CA ALA A 195 -15.61 -0.51 -18.41
C ALA A 195 -14.37 -1.42 -18.31
N TRP A 196 -14.18 -2.02 -17.13
CA TRP A 196 -13.00 -2.83 -16.85
C TRP A 196 -12.86 -4.04 -17.79
N ASN A 197 -13.97 -4.65 -18.21
CA ASN A 197 -14.00 -5.84 -19.05
C ASN A 197 -13.56 -5.53 -20.50
N THR A 198 -14.03 -4.42 -21.07
CA THR A 198 -13.57 -3.95 -22.38
C THR A 198 -12.09 -3.60 -22.34
N ALA A 199 -11.65 -2.91 -21.28
CA ALA A 199 -10.24 -2.59 -21.11
C ALA A 199 -9.36 -3.84 -20.91
N MET A 200 -9.86 -4.85 -20.19
CA MET A 200 -9.17 -6.13 -19.99
C MET A 200 -9.00 -6.87 -21.33
N LYS A 201 -10.04 -6.90 -22.17
CA LYS A 201 -9.93 -7.46 -23.52
C LYS A 201 -8.81 -6.77 -24.31
N ALA A 202 -8.78 -5.43 -24.32
CA ALA A 202 -7.72 -4.68 -24.98
C ALA A 202 -6.31 -4.95 -24.39
N ILE A 203 -6.20 -5.23 -23.08
CA ILE A 203 -4.95 -5.65 -22.45
C ILE A 203 -4.52 -7.03 -22.95
N LEU A 204 -5.46 -7.99 -23.00
CA LEU A 204 -5.17 -9.33 -23.52
C LEU A 204 -4.78 -9.29 -24.99
N ASP A 205 -5.48 -8.53 -25.83
CA ASP A 205 -5.15 -8.39 -27.25
C ASP A 205 -3.70 -7.86 -27.43
N LYS A 206 -3.29 -6.89 -26.61
CA LYS A 206 -1.91 -6.38 -26.63
C LYS A 206 -0.89 -7.43 -26.19
N MET A 207 -1.21 -8.26 -25.19
CA MET A 207 -0.29 -9.28 -24.69
C MET A 207 -0.18 -10.49 -25.62
N LEU A 208 -1.31 -10.96 -26.14
CA LEU A 208 -1.43 -12.23 -26.85
C LEU A 208 -1.36 -12.10 -28.37
N LEU A 209 -1.89 -11.01 -28.94
CA LEU A 209 -1.94 -10.83 -30.41
C LEU A 209 -0.80 -9.93 -30.90
N SER A 210 -0.50 -8.86 -30.17
CA SER A 210 0.62 -7.95 -30.51
C SER A 210 1.95 -8.41 -29.89
N GLY A 211 1.89 -9.15 -28.78
CA GLY A 211 3.04 -9.78 -28.14
C GLY A 211 3.16 -11.26 -28.50
N SER A 212 4.17 -11.92 -27.93
CA SER A 212 4.34 -13.38 -28.01
C SER A 212 4.02 -14.07 -26.68
N CYS A 213 3.17 -13.45 -25.85
CA CYS A 213 2.74 -14.06 -24.60
C CYS A 213 1.70 -15.16 -24.86
N GLU A 214 1.62 -16.13 -23.96
CA GLU A 214 0.72 -17.28 -24.06
C GLU A 214 -0.29 -17.26 -22.90
N LEU A 215 -1.59 -17.40 -23.21
CA LEU A 215 -2.62 -17.58 -22.19
C LEU A 215 -2.62 -19.04 -21.72
N VAL A 216 -2.08 -19.27 -20.53
CA VAL A 216 -1.89 -20.61 -19.94
C VAL A 216 -3.17 -21.08 -19.27
N GLY A 217 -3.88 -20.18 -18.58
CA GLY A 217 -5.09 -20.53 -17.86
C GLY A 217 -6.01 -19.34 -17.63
N LYS A 218 -7.30 -19.64 -17.61
CA LYS A 218 -8.36 -18.69 -17.26
C LYS A 218 -9.28 -19.35 -16.24
N VAL A 219 -9.43 -18.72 -15.08
CA VAL A 219 -10.23 -19.27 -13.97
C VAL A 219 -11.25 -18.24 -13.53
N ALA A 220 -12.53 -18.62 -13.54
CA ALA A 220 -13.58 -17.76 -13.02
C ALA A 220 -13.43 -17.58 -11.50
N ARG A 221 -13.82 -16.43 -10.96
CA ARG A 221 -13.81 -16.22 -9.50
C ARG A 221 -14.75 -17.17 -8.77
N THR A 222 -15.81 -17.61 -9.43
CA THR A 222 -16.77 -18.59 -8.93
C THR A 222 -16.26 -20.04 -9.01
N ASP A 223 -15.05 -20.27 -9.51
CA ASP A 223 -14.46 -21.61 -9.56
C ASP A 223 -14.32 -22.19 -8.13
N PRO A 224 -14.70 -23.46 -7.90
CA PRO A 224 -14.57 -24.10 -6.58
C PRO A 224 -13.15 -24.08 -6.03
N THR A 225 -12.13 -24.16 -6.90
CA THR A 225 -10.71 -24.10 -6.52
C THR A 225 -10.38 -22.75 -5.89
N VAL A 226 -10.88 -21.68 -6.50
CA VAL A 226 -10.71 -20.32 -5.98
C VAL A 226 -11.44 -20.16 -4.65
N SER A 227 -12.67 -20.67 -4.56
CA SER A 227 -13.47 -20.65 -3.32
C SER A 227 -12.77 -21.39 -2.17
N ALA A 228 -12.16 -22.55 -2.44
CA ALA A 228 -11.39 -23.29 -1.43
C ALA A 228 -10.15 -22.50 -0.94
N LEU A 229 -9.42 -21.87 -1.85
CA LEU A 229 -8.28 -21.00 -1.50
C LEU A 229 -8.74 -19.78 -0.68
N TYR A 230 -9.92 -19.22 -0.98
CA TYR A 230 -10.54 -18.18 -0.17
C TYR A 230 -10.81 -18.64 1.25
N SER A 231 -11.47 -19.79 1.41
CA SER A 231 -11.80 -20.33 2.73
C SER A 231 -10.54 -20.55 3.57
N GLU A 232 -9.47 -21.08 2.98
CA GLU A 232 -8.20 -21.28 3.67
C GLU A 232 -7.57 -19.94 4.12
N LEU A 233 -7.59 -18.93 3.24
CA LEU A 233 -7.09 -17.60 3.60
C LEU A 233 -7.95 -16.92 4.66
N LEU A 234 -9.27 -17.01 4.56
CA LEU A 234 -10.18 -16.45 5.56
C LEU A 234 -9.96 -17.12 6.92
N GLN A 235 -9.75 -18.44 6.96
CA GLN A 235 -9.41 -19.15 8.18
C GLN A 235 -8.05 -18.68 8.75
N LYS A 236 -7.04 -18.45 7.90
CA LYS A 236 -5.75 -17.87 8.30
C LYS A 236 -5.87 -16.39 8.71
N ALA A 237 -6.79 -15.64 8.12
CA ALA A 237 -7.03 -14.21 8.37
C ALA A 237 -7.89 -13.96 9.61
N GLN A 238 -8.76 -14.91 9.96
CA GLN A 238 -9.55 -14.94 11.20
C GLN A 238 -8.68 -14.99 12.47
N GLN A 239 -7.35 -15.02 12.34
CA GLN A 239 -6.46 -14.55 13.40
C GLN A 239 -6.79 -13.07 13.73
N LEU A 240 -7.61 -12.86 14.77
CA LEU A 240 -8.00 -11.65 15.55
C LEU A 240 -7.94 -10.25 14.89
N GLN A 241 -6.87 -9.92 14.18
CA GLN A 241 -6.56 -8.61 13.64
C GLN A 241 -7.48 -8.17 12.49
N ASP A 242 -7.93 -9.06 11.60
CA ASP A 242 -8.70 -8.60 10.42
C ASP A 242 -10.18 -8.38 10.71
N ASN A 243 -10.77 -9.19 11.59
CA ASN A 243 -12.18 -9.06 11.97
C ASN A 243 -12.47 -7.71 12.63
N VAL A 244 -11.55 -7.19 13.47
CA VAL A 244 -11.78 -5.89 14.13
C VAL A 244 -11.77 -4.69 13.17
N TYR A 245 -11.36 -4.87 11.91
CA TYR A 245 -11.34 -3.80 10.91
C TYR A 245 -12.37 -3.97 9.79
N GLU A 246 -13.20 -5.02 9.82
CA GLU A 246 -14.08 -5.37 8.70
C GLU A 246 -14.99 -4.22 8.25
N THR A 247 -15.58 -3.50 9.21
CA THR A 247 -16.49 -2.37 8.97
C THR A 247 -15.81 -1.00 9.03
N ILE A 248 -14.51 -0.97 9.32
CA ILE A 248 -13.80 0.27 9.61
C ILE A 248 -13.40 0.96 8.29
N PRO A 249 -13.70 2.26 8.10
CA PRO A 249 -13.34 2.97 6.87
C PRO A 249 -11.85 2.88 6.55
N MET A 250 -11.49 2.75 5.27
CA MET A 250 -10.11 2.59 4.79
C MET A 250 -9.41 1.27 5.21
N SER A 251 -10.11 0.31 5.80
CA SER A 251 -9.51 -0.95 6.24
C SER A 251 -8.93 -1.77 5.09
N ASN A 252 -9.68 -1.82 3.99
CA ASN A 252 -9.38 -2.48 2.71
C ASN A 252 -8.40 -1.71 1.81
N MET A 253 -7.98 -0.51 2.19
CA MET A 253 -7.02 0.27 1.42
C MET A 253 -5.60 -0.27 1.62
N SER A 254 -4.76 -0.13 0.59
CA SER A 254 -3.32 -0.35 0.73
C SER A 254 -2.73 0.62 1.78
N ASN A 255 -1.60 0.27 2.39
CA ASN A 255 -0.96 1.14 3.38
C ASN A 255 -0.67 2.55 2.84
N SER A 256 -0.21 2.64 1.58
CA SER A 256 0.06 3.94 0.94
C SER A 256 -1.21 4.72 0.65
N ALA A 257 -2.26 4.07 0.10
CA ALA A 257 -3.52 4.76 -0.17
C ALA A 257 -4.16 5.28 1.13
N ARG A 258 -4.18 4.45 2.18
CA ARG A 258 -4.66 4.86 3.52
C ARG A 258 -3.84 5.99 4.10
N ALA A 259 -2.50 5.92 4.02
CA ALA A 259 -1.63 6.99 4.53
C ALA A 259 -1.92 8.32 3.81
N ASN A 260 -2.09 8.32 2.49
CA ASN A 260 -2.44 9.52 1.72
C ASN A 260 -3.80 10.10 2.14
N ARG A 261 -4.80 9.26 2.41
CA ARG A 261 -6.11 9.72 2.92
C ARG A 261 -5.99 10.33 4.32
N ILE A 262 -5.26 9.67 5.21
CA ILE A 262 -5.01 10.18 6.57
C ILE A 262 -4.27 11.52 6.52
N GLN A 263 -3.28 11.68 5.64
CA GLN A 263 -2.59 12.95 5.40
C GLN A 263 -3.53 14.03 4.87
N GLN A 264 -4.44 13.72 3.94
CA GLN A 264 -5.45 14.66 3.45
C GLN A 264 -6.40 15.12 4.58
N ILE A 265 -6.85 14.20 5.43
CA ILE A 265 -7.67 14.52 6.61
C ILE A 265 -6.90 15.46 7.55
N ALA A 266 -5.63 15.17 7.81
CA ALA A 266 -4.76 16.01 8.64
C ALA A 266 -4.61 17.43 8.08
N LEU A 267 -4.35 17.55 6.77
CA LEU A 267 -4.19 18.84 6.09
C LEU A 267 -5.50 19.66 6.11
N GLU A 268 -6.64 19.03 5.86
CA GLU A 268 -7.92 19.74 5.94
C GLU A 268 -8.24 20.20 7.37
N PHE A 269 -7.95 19.37 8.37
CA PHE A 269 -8.05 19.77 9.77
C PHE A 269 -7.12 20.95 10.10
N ASP A 270 -5.87 20.91 9.63
CA ASP A 270 -4.88 21.97 9.85
C ASP A 270 -5.33 23.31 9.25
N LYS A 271 -5.92 23.28 8.04
CA LYS A 271 -6.51 24.45 7.39
C LYS A 271 -7.67 25.06 8.16
N VAL A 272 -8.50 24.23 8.79
CA VAL A 272 -9.62 24.72 9.61
C VAL A 272 -9.10 25.33 10.92
N GLN A 273 -8.13 24.70 11.58
CA GLN A 273 -7.56 25.21 12.84
C GLN A 273 -6.76 26.51 12.64
N HIS A 274 -6.15 26.68 11.47
CA HIS A 274 -5.34 27.85 11.14
C HIS A 274 -5.99 28.65 10.01
N ALA A 275 -7.24 29.05 10.23
CA ALA A 275 -7.96 29.92 9.32
C ALA A 275 -7.18 31.24 9.12
N GLY A 276 -6.79 31.54 7.89
CA GLY A 276 -5.98 32.70 7.55
C GLY A 276 -4.49 32.40 7.28
N SER A 277 -4.02 31.20 7.64
CA SER A 277 -2.67 30.75 7.29
C SER A 277 -2.52 30.45 5.80
N THR A 278 -1.30 30.58 5.31
CA THR A 278 -0.88 30.18 3.97
C THR A 278 -0.41 28.73 3.96
N PHE A 279 -0.90 27.95 3.00
CA PHE A 279 -0.54 26.55 2.82
C PHE A 279 0.08 26.34 1.45
N THR A 280 1.28 25.77 1.41
CA THR A 280 1.96 25.41 0.16
C THR A 280 2.31 23.92 0.14
N ASP A 281 2.32 23.36 -1.07
CA ASP A 281 2.82 22.01 -1.31
C ASP A 281 4.34 22.01 -1.06
N ALA A 282 4.83 20.97 -0.40
CA ALA A 282 6.26 20.77 -0.16
C ALA A 282 7.03 20.29 -1.42
N SER A 283 6.33 20.07 -2.53
CA SER A 283 6.94 19.81 -3.83
C SER A 283 7.84 20.96 -4.28
N GLY A 284 8.91 20.61 -4.99
CA GLY A 284 9.81 21.62 -5.55
C GLY A 284 10.95 22.04 -4.64
N GLU A 285 11.06 21.50 -3.42
CA GLU A 285 12.23 21.69 -2.57
C GLU A 285 13.51 21.26 -3.32
N PRO A 286 14.60 22.05 -3.25
CA PRO A 286 15.86 21.67 -3.83
C PRO A 286 16.37 20.38 -3.17
N THR A 287 16.90 19.46 -4.00
CA THR A 287 17.68 18.33 -3.48
C THR A 287 19.09 18.82 -3.11
N THR A 288 19.96 17.91 -2.65
CA THR A 288 21.40 18.19 -2.54
C THR A 288 22.00 18.63 -3.88
N HIS A 289 21.33 18.33 -4.99
CA HIS A 289 21.68 18.83 -6.30
C HIS A 289 20.78 20.05 -6.65
N PRO A 290 21.35 21.24 -6.92
CA PRO A 290 20.59 22.48 -7.06
C PRO A 290 19.61 22.49 -8.24
N ILE A 291 19.89 21.67 -9.27
CA ILE A 291 19.06 21.57 -10.48
C ILE A 291 17.87 20.61 -10.28
N ILE A 292 18.01 19.61 -9.41
CA ILE A 292 17.00 18.57 -9.24
C ILE A 292 16.09 18.98 -8.09
N ARG A 293 14.81 19.12 -8.40
CA ARG A 293 13.76 19.39 -7.41
C ARG A 293 13.09 18.10 -6.96
N ARG A 294 12.74 18.02 -5.68
CA ARG A 294 11.98 16.89 -5.14
C ARG A 294 10.58 16.89 -5.74
N GLY A 295 10.18 15.75 -6.30
CA GLY A 295 8.77 15.51 -6.63
C GLY A 295 7.94 15.39 -5.35
N VAL A 296 6.61 15.49 -5.48
CA VAL A 296 5.64 15.42 -4.36
C VAL A 296 5.90 14.23 -3.44
N ASN A 297 6.13 13.04 -4.01
CA ASN A 297 6.36 11.81 -3.24
C ASN A 297 7.73 11.76 -2.52
N ASN A 298 8.64 12.69 -2.83
CA ASN A 298 9.99 12.77 -2.28
C ASN A 298 10.23 14.06 -1.48
N ALA A 299 9.19 14.88 -1.28
CA ALA A 299 9.25 16.08 -0.47
C ALA A 299 9.78 15.77 0.95
N ALA A 300 10.47 16.71 1.59
CA ALA A 300 11.00 16.49 2.93
C ALA A 300 9.88 16.39 3.98
N VAL A 301 8.78 17.11 3.73
CA VAL A 301 7.57 17.19 4.55
C VAL A 301 6.31 17.02 3.71
N ASP A 302 5.15 16.89 4.35
CA ASP A 302 3.87 16.70 3.67
C ASP A 302 3.22 18.01 3.23
N TRP A 303 3.37 19.10 4.01
CA TRP A 303 2.99 20.46 3.61
C TRP A 303 3.78 21.53 4.39
N ILE A 304 3.65 22.78 3.94
CA ILE A 304 4.20 23.96 4.63
C ILE A 304 3.05 24.91 4.99
N ARG A 305 2.96 25.30 6.27
CA ARG A 305 1.97 26.26 6.83
C ARG A 305 2.71 27.47 7.40
N ASP A 306 2.60 28.65 6.77
CA ASP A 306 3.32 29.87 7.19
C ASP A 306 4.83 29.67 7.44
N GLY A 307 5.47 28.86 6.59
CA GLY A 307 6.87 28.45 6.76
C GLY A 307 7.11 27.33 7.78
N ALA A 308 6.11 26.95 8.58
CA ALA A 308 6.15 25.74 9.39
C ALA A 308 6.10 24.50 8.48
N ARG A 309 7.10 23.63 8.56
CA ARG A 309 7.20 22.41 7.74
C ARG A 309 6.56 21.27 8.52
N VAL A 310 5.45 20.73 8.02
CA VAL A 310 4.62 19.76 8.76
C VAL A 310 4.74 18.39 8.12
N GLU A 311 5.21 17.42 8.90
CA GLU A 311 5.32 16.01 8.51
C GLU A 311 4.21 15.20 9.20
N VAL A 312 3.50 14.36 8.45
CA VAL A 312 2.54 13.39 8.96
C VAL A 312 3.10 11.99 8.84
N LYS A 313 2.99 11.25 9.94
CA LYS A 313 3.17 9.80 9.92
C LYS A 313 1.92 9.13 10.43
N SER A 314 1.50 8.10 9.71
CA SER A 314 0.37 7.28 10.11
C SER A 314 0.78 5.84 10.34
N ALA A 315 0.07 5.18 11.25
CA ALA A 315 0.27 3.78 11.54
C ALA A 315 -1.05 3.11 11.92
N LYS A 316 -1.21 1.84 11.50
CA LYS A 316 -2.36 1.00 11.85
C LYS A 316 -2.06 0.27 13.15
N VAL A 317 -3.05 0.20 14.05
CA VAL A 317 -2.99 -0.66 15.24
C VAL A 317 -3.20 -2.11 14.80
N VAL A 318 -2.23 -2.98 15.08
CA VAL A 318 -2.20 -4.38 14.65
C VAL A 318 -1.96 -5.30 15.84
N PHE A 319 -2.58 -6.48 15.85
CA PHE A 319 -2.32 -7.49 16.86
C PHE A 319 -1.12 -8.33 16.43
N ASP A 320 -0.09 -8.41 17.27
CA ASP A 320 1.07 -9.25 17.04
C ASP A 320 0.84 -10.62 17.70
N PRO A 321 0.59 -11.70 16.94
CA PRO A 321 0.35 -13.01 17.51
C PRO A 321 1.59 -13.63 18.16
N HIS A 322 2.81 -13.22 17.76
CA HIS A 322 4.04 -13.74 18.38
C HIS A 322 4.27 -13.10 19.75
N CYS A 323 4.00 -11.80 19.85
CA CYS A 323 4.12 -11.08 21.11
C CYS A 323 2.84 -11.13 21.97
N GLN A 324 1.74 -11.67 21.43
CA GLN A 324 0.40 -11.68 22.01
C GLN A 324 -0.01 -10.29 22.52
N ARG A 325 0.14 -9.26 21.70
CA ARG A 325 -0.19 -7.87 22.08
C ARG A 325 -0.51 -7.00 20.88
N TRP A 326 -1.36 -6.00 21.10
CA TRP A 326 -1.56 -4.92 20.14
C TRP A 326 -0.34 -4.00 20.06
N GLN A 327 -0.02 -3.54 18.85
CA GLN A 327 1.04 -2.58 18.61
C GLN A 327 0.69 -1.60 17.48
N CYS A 328 1.32 -0.44 17.50
CA CYS A 328 1.23 0.59 16.47
C CYS A 328 2.66 1.07 16.18
N VAL A 329 3.09 0.95 14.92
CA VAL A 329 4.49 1.22 14.53
C VAL A 329 4.53 2.31 13.48
N PHE A 330 4.92 3.52 13.88
CA PHE A 330 5.25 4.58 12.94
C PHE A 330 6.64 4.33 12.39
N ARG A 331 6.78 4.32 11.07
CA ARG A 331 8.03 4.02 10.37
C ARG A 331 8.47 5.21 9.54
N HIS A 332 9.76 5.21 9.18
CA HIS A 332 10.36 6.22 8.32
C HIS A 332 10.16 7.64 8.86
N ILE A 333 10.17 7.81 10.19
CA ILE A 333 10.25 9.14 10.79
C ILE A 333 11.66 9.64 10.46
N ARG A 334 11.75 10.58 9.53
CA ARG A 334 13.04 11.13 9.11
C ARG A 334 13.58 11.94 10.28
N ASP A 335 14.80 11.66 10.68
CA ASP A 335 15.52 12.50 11.62
C ASP A 335 16.96 12.51 11.15
N THR A 336 17.22 13.52 10.34
CA THR A 336 18.50 13.67 9.64
C THR A 336 18.95 15.12 9.80
N GLY A 337 18.99 15.62 11.04
CA GLY A 337 19.53 16.93 11.39
C GLY A 337 18.50 18.03 11.65
N ALA A 338 19.00 19.25 11.88
CA ALA A 338 18.29 20.40 12.46
C ALA A 338 17.05 20.92 11.71
N LEU A 339 16.72 20.39 10.52
CA LEU A 339 15.77 21.05 9.60
C LEU A 339 15.02 20.06 8.69
N SER A 340 14.46 18.94 9.17
CA SER A 340 13.60 18.13 8.28
C SER A 340 12.14 18.60 8.32
N PHE A 341 11.57 18.77 9.51
CA PHE A 341 10.26 19.35 9.75
C PHE A 341 10.27 20.19 11.04
N HIS A 342 9.35 21.14 11.15
CA HIS A 342 9.09 21.92 12.37
C HIS A 342 8.04 21.23 13.26
N GLU A 343 7.11 20.50 12.64
CA GLU A 343 6.03 19.80 13.33
C GLU A 343 5.92 18.35 12.85
N LEU A 344 5.74 17.42 13.78
CA LEU A 344 5.45 16.02 13.50
C LEU A 344 4.05 15.67 14.01
N TRP A 345 3.20 15.24 13.09
CA TRP A 345 1.85 14.81 13.36
C TRP A 345 1.76 13.28 13.23
N LEU A 346 1.26 12.61 14.27
CA LEU A 346 1.14 11.16 14.34
C LEU A 346 -0.33 10.74 14.27
N GLY A 347 -0.74 10.16 13.15
CA GLY A 347 -2.09 9.61 12.93
C GLY A 347 -2.16 8.12 13.27
N MET A 348 -2.77 7.78 14.39
CA MET A 348 -3.00 6.39 14.82
C MET A 348 -4.37 5.90 14.32
N TYR A 349 -4.36 5.01 13.33
CA TYR A 349 -5.55 4.41 12.75
C TYR A 349 -5.91 3.11 13.49
N SER A 350 -7.10 3.06 14.07
CA SER A 350 -7.59 1.94 14.91
C SER A 350 -9.06 1.62 14.62
N PRO A 351 -9.60 0.51 15.15
CA PRO A 351 -11.05 0.22 15.06
C PRO A 351 -11.94 1.22 15.79
N VAL A 352 -11.38 1.97 16.75
CA VAL A 352 -12.14 2.93 17.58
C VAL A 352 -12.22 4.30 16.92
N GLY A 353 -11.27 4.60 16.04
CA GLY A 353 -11.15 5.91 15.41
C GLY A 353 -9.79 6.14 14.79
N LEU A 354 -9.59 7.37 14.31
CA LEU A 354 -8.31 7.92 13.88
C LEU A 354 -7.92 9.05 14.83
N ASP A 355 -6.88 8.82 15.62
CA ASP A 355 -6.37 9.77 16.59
C ASP A 355 -5.13 10.49 16.06
N PHE A 356 -5.11 11.82 16.10
CA PHE A 356 -3.95 12.63 15.75
C PHE A 356 -3.28 13.24 16.96
N PHE A 357 -1.95 13.22 16.95
CA PHE A 357 -1.10 13.81 17.98
C PHE A 357 -0.04 14.69 17.35
N HIS A 358 0.19 15.87 17.92
CA HIS A 358 1.32 16.74 17.62
C HIS A 358 2.47 16.43 18.56
N HIS A 359 3.63 16.05 18.01
CA HIS A 359 4.79 15.63 18.78
C HIS A 359 5.95 16.62 18.64
N THR A 360 5.98 17.66 19.47
CA THR A 360 7.04 18.70 19.46
C THR A 360 8.38 18.23 19.98
N ALA A 361 8.38 17.24 20.88
CA ALA A 361 9.58 16.79 21.59
C ALA A 361 10.22 15.55 20.98
N TYR A 362 9.95 15.21 19.71
CA TYR A 362 10.59 14.06 19.09
C TYR A 362 12.06 14.39 18.81
N ARG A 363 12.89 14.28 19.85
CA ARG A 363 14.34 14.36 19.76
C ARG A 363 14.87 12.94 19.71
N SER A 364 15.69 12.64 18.72
CA SER A 364 16.48 11.42 18.67
C SER A 364 17.01 10.99 20.03
N GLY A 365 16.68 9.79 20.48
CA GLY A 365 17.75 8.98 21.06
C GLY A 365 18.77 8.68 19.97
N ARG A 366 20.08 8.76 20.28
CA ARG A 366 21.21 8.48 19.37
C ARG A 366 21.25 7.01 18.92
N SER A 367 20.23 6.52 18.24
CA SER A 367 20.28 5.21 17.56
C SER A 367 20.79 5.44 16.14
N ALA A 368 21.90 4.79 15.80
CA ALA A 368 22.56 4.88 14.49
C ALA A 368 21.79 4.19 13.35
N ASP A 369 20.57 3.72 13.59
CA ASP A 369 19.76 3.06 12.56
C ASP A 369 19.04 4.11 11.69
N ALA A 370 19.33 4.10 10.39
CA ALA A 370 18.94 5.11 9.41
C ALA A 370 17.43 5.20 9.15
N SER A 371 16.62 4.30 9.72
CA SER A 371 15.15 4.38 9.68
C SER A 371 14.55 4.36 11.08
N ARG A 372 14.10 5.51 11.55
CA ARG A 372 13.55 5.58 12.90
C ARG A 372 12.13 5.06 12.95
N ARG A 373 11.87 4.35 14.04
CA ARG A 373 10.61 3.69 14.32
C ARG A 373 10.13 4.12 15.69
N LEU A 374 8.89 4.58 15.78
CA LEU A 374 8.19 4.77 17.05
C LEU A 374 7.24 3.59 17.23
N LEU A 375 7.58 2.69 18.14
CA LEU A 375 6.78 1.53 18.50
C LEU A 375 5.96 1.84 19.76
N LEU A 376 4.64 1.81 19.61
CA LEU A 376 3.71 1.78 20.72
C LEU A 376 3.22 0.35 20.88
N SER A 377 3.34 -0.22 22.07
CA SER A 377 2.80 -1.55 22.37
C SER A 377 1.84 -1.48 23.55
N ALA A 378 0.76 -2.23 23.45
CA ALA A 378 -0.15 -2.51 24.55
C ALA A 378 0.48 -3.54 25.53
N ARG A 379 -0.21 -3.86 26.63
CA ARG A 379 0.17 -4.99 27.49
C ARG A 379 -0.28 -6.29 26.84
N ARG A 380 0.34 -7.42 27.20
CA ARG A 380 -0.04 -8.75 26.70
C ARG A 380 -1.47 -9.15 27.11
N GLN A 381 -1.95 -8.65 28.25
CA GLN A 381 -3.28 -8.95 28.80
C GLN A 381 -4.41 -8.17 28.11
N ASP A 382 -4.09 -7.31 27.15
CA ASP A 382 -5.07 -6.44 26.52
C ASP A 382 -5.80 -7.20 25.41
N ALA A 383 -6.80 -7.98 25.80
CA ALA A 383 -7.62 -8.74 24.86
C ALA A 383 -8.43 -7.82 23.93
N CYS A 384 -8.89 -6.68 24.44
CA CYS A 384 -9.72 -5.72 23.72
C CYS A 384 -8.89 -4.56 23.12
N VAL A 385 -9.18 -4.21 21.86
CA VAL A 385 -8.43 -3.22 21.09
C VAL A 385 -8.61 -1.80 21.63
N GLU A 386 -9.77 -1.48 22.19
CA GLU A 386 -10.09 -0.18 22.77
C GLU A 386 -9.15 0.14 23.94
N ALA A 387 -9.01 -0.80 24.86
CA ALA A 387 -8.15 -0.63 26.03
C ALA A 387 -6.67 -0.54 25.63
N ALA A 388 -6.26 -1.31 24.62
CA ALA A 388 -4.94 -1.21 24.01
C ALA A 388 -4.69 0.17 23.39
N VAL A 389 -5.63 0.70 22.60
CA VAL A 389 -5.57 2.03 21.99
C VAL A 389 -5.43 3.10 23.08
N GLN A 390 -6.27 3.08 24.13
CA GLN A 390 -6.18 4.07 25.21
C GLN A 390 -4.81 4.07 25.89
N ARG A 391 -4.21 2.89 26.09
CA ARG A 391 -2.84 2.78 26.61
C ARG A 391 -1.79 3.34 25.64
N MET A 392 -1.92 3.11 24.34
CA MET A 392 -1.04 3.72 23.35
C MET A 392 -1.16 5.25 23.33
N LYS A 393 -2.39 5.78 23.43
CA LYS A 393 -2.65 7.24 23.57
C LYS A 393 -2.00 7.79 24.83
N ALA A 394 -2.11 7.11 25.96
CA ALA A 394 -1.47 7.51 27.21
C ALA A 394 0.06 7.53 27.10
N LYS A 395 0.66 6.54 26.42
CA LYS A 395 2.11 6.50 26.16
C LYS A 395 2.58 7.67 25.29
N LEU A 396 1.83 8.00 24.23
CA LEU A 396 2.13 9.17 23.40
C LEU A 396 2.08 10.48 24.21
N LYS A 397 1.04 10.66 25.04
CA LYS A 397 0.92 11.82 25.92
C LYS A 397 2.07 11.90 26.94
N ALA A 398 2.44 10.79 27.55
CA ALA A 398 3.58 10.72 28.47
C ALA A 398 4.91 11.03 27.79
N ALA A 399 5.03 10.76 26.48
CA ALA A 399 6.17 11.16 25.65
C ALA A 399 6.12 12.63 25.18
N GLY A 400 5.15 13.41 25.66
CA GLY A 400 4.99 14.83 25.32
C GLY A 400 4.21 15.10 24.04
N ALA A 401 3.60 14.08 23.42
CA ALA A 401 2.74 14.29 22.26
C ALA A 401 1.38 14.86 22.71
N LYS A 402 1.03 16.03 22.16
CA LYS A 402 -0.24 16.72 22.45
C LYS A 402 -1.34 16.15 21.53
N PRO A 403 -2.49 15.69 22.05
CA PRO A 403 -3.59 15.29 21.20
C PRO A 403 -4.12 16.50 20.40
N LEU A 404 -4.39 16.32 19.10
CA LEU A 404 -4.99 17.34 18.24
C LEU A 404 -6.48 17.07 18.09
N PHE A 405 -6.83 15.95 17.46
CA PHE A 405 -8.21 15.53 17.29
C PHE A 405 -8.37 14.02 17.25
N THR A 406 -9.59 13.56 17.49
CA THR A 406 -10.03 12.18 17.30
C THR A 406 -11.17 12.18 16.29
N LEU A 407 -11.03 11.40 15.22
CA LEU A 407 -12.11 11.12 14.29
C LEU A 407 -12.75 9.78 14.66
N LEU A 408 -14.02 9.82 15.08
CA LEU A 408 -14.81 8.62 15.39
C LEU A 408 -15.40 8.04 14.11
N TRP A 409 -15.30 6.73 13.93
CA TRP A 409 -15.98 6.05 12.82
C TRP A 409 -17.48 6.04 13.09
N SER A 410 -18.25 6.52 12.13
CA SER A 410 -19.71 6.44 12.18
C SER A 410 -20.08 4.96 12.05
N GLN A 411 -20.83 4.43 13.01
CA GLN A 411 -21.31 3.04 12.99
C GLN A 411 -22.49 2.87 12.03
#